data_AF-A0A1X7R956-F1
#
_entry.id   AF-A0A1X7R956-F1
#
_cell.length_a   1.000
_cell.length_b   1.000
_cell.length_c   1.000
_cell.angle_alpha   90.00
_cell.angle_beta   90.00
_cell.angle_gamma   90.00
#
_symmetry.space_group_name_H-M   'P 1'
#
loop_
_entity.id
_entity.type
_entity.pdbx_description
1 polymer ?
#
loop_
_entity_poly.entity_id
_entity_poly.type
_entity_poly.pdbx_seq_one_letter_code
_entity_poly.pdbx_strand_id
1 'polypeptide(L)'
;MEDTIDDYLRTLRTQLENKIVFLKQSRDSLKKLRREYKDEDPQEIDPETWKTFMKKPVMYVEKSDPIGLSLTDIDVHLQNETSLDWVELMAGKDMDYRATLRESINNQRNLNKDLSSLIRLLEQGDLGTEELENIPVASNLMDQNRKLWDSLELFTKEVLCKDEKNKIAIDSLLRRLVKFDPLLTISDFRVSQESGRLYRLLLKANLVDLVIQADNSTDSYVRLIDFTDNDLS
;
A
#
# COMPACT_ATOMS: atom_id res chain seq x y z
N MET A 1 -4.88 -66.56 -17.15
CA MET A 1 -4.34 -65.19 -17.00
C MET A 1 -3.83 -64.97 -15.59
N GLU A 2 -4.52 -65.46 -14.56
CA GLU A 2 -4.02 -65.43 -13.17
C GLU A 2 -2.71 -66.22 -13.01
N ASP A 3 -2.63 -67.46 -13.53
CA ASP A 3 -1.41 -68.30 -13.43
C ASP A 3 -0.15 -67.62 -14.02
N THR A 4 -0.28 -66.87 -15.11
CA THR A 4 0.85 -66.17 -15.76
C THR A 4 1.32 -64.94 -14.98
N ILE A 5 0.41 -64.29 -14.26
CA ILE A 5 0.74 -63.14 -13.40
C ILE A 5 1.43 -63.63 -12.13
N ASP A 6 0.96 -64.74 -11.56
CA ASP A 6 1.58 -65.33 -10.37
C ASP A 6 3.00 -65.84 -10.65
N ASP A 7 3.24 -66.44 -11.81
CA ASP A 7 4.58 -66.82 -12.26
C ASP A 7 5.50 -65.60 -12.47
N TYR A 8 4.97 -64.50 -12.99
CA TYR A 8 5.71 -63.24 -13.12
C TYR A 8 6.04 -62.63 -11.76
N LEU A 9 5.08 -62.59 -10.82
CA LEU A 9 5.29 -62.12 -9.45
C LEU A 9 6.32 -62.96 -8.70
N ARG A 10 6.30 -64.28 -8.88
CA ARG A 10 7.32 -65.17 -8.32
C ARG A 10 8.71 -64.84 -8.88
N THR A 11 8.82 -64.67 -10.19
CA THR A 11 10.08 -64.30 -10.86
C THR A 11 10.61 -62.95 -10.36
N LEU A 12 9.73 -61.97 -10.22
CA LEU A 12 10.07 -60.64 -9.72
C LEU A 12 10.57 -60.67 -8.27
N ARG A 13 9.94 -61.48 -7.39
CA ARG A 13 10.40 -61.68 -6.01
C ARG A 13 11.79 -62.33 -5.97
N THR A 14 12.01 -63.40 -6.73
CA THR A 14 13.30 -64.08 -6.79
C THR A 14 14.41 -63.13 -7.29
N GLN A 15 14.15 -62.35 -8.34
CA GLN A 15 15.13 -61.39 -8.85
C GLN A 15 15.40 -60.24 -7.87
N LEU A 16 14.38 -59.79 -7.14
CA LEU A 16 14.53 -58.79 -6.08
C LEU A 16 15.39 -59.33 -4.92
N GLU A 17 15.15 -60.56 -4.48
CA GLU A 17 15.97 -61.21 -3.46
C GLU A 17 17.42 -61.37 -3.90
N ASN A 18 17.66 -61.81 -5.15
CA ASN A 18 18.99 -61.91 -5.73
C ASN A 18 19.72 -60.56 -5.73
N LYS A 19 19.05 -59.48 -6.16
CA LYS A 19 19.62 -58.11 -6.14
C LYS A 19 19.92 -57.63 -4.72
N ILE A 20 19.05 -57.94 -3.75
CA ILE A 20 19.29 -57.61 -2.33
C ILE A 20 20.52 -58.36 -1.80
N VAL A 21 20.66 -59.64 -2.11
CA VAL A 21 21.82 -60.45 -1.72
C VAL A 21 23.10 -59.92 -2.36
N PHE A 22 23.08 -59.61 -3.66
CA PHE A 22 24.21 -59.02 -4.38
C PHE A 22 24.64 -57.68 -3.77
N LEU A 23 23.67 -56.84 -3.42
CA LEU A 23 23.91 -55.54 -2.79
C LEU A 23 24.48 -55.70 -1.36
N LYS A 24 24.01 -56.68 -0.59
CA LYS A 24 24.59 -57.02 0.72
C LYS A 24 26.02 -57.49 0.58
N GLN A 25 26.30 -58.43 -0.33
CA GLN A 25 27.65 -58.92 -0.60
C GLN A 25 28.59 -57.80 -1.03
N SER A 26 28.14 -56.91 -1.92
CA SER A 26 28.92 -55.76 -2.38
C SER A 26 29.23 -54.81 -1.22
N ARG A 27 28.25 -54.49 -0.38
CA ARG A 27 28.45 -53.67 0.82
C ARG A 27 29.40 -54.31 1.82
N ASP A 28 29.30 -55.62 2.02
CA ASP A 28 30.15 -56.34 2.97
C ASP A 28 31.59 -56.46 2.46
N SER A 29 31.79 -56.66 1.16
CA SER A 29 33.11 -56.60 0.52
C SER A 29 33.73 -55.20 0.64
N LEU A 30 32.95 -54.14 0.40
CA LEU A 30 33.41 -52.75 0.61
C LEU A 30 33.78 -52.48 2.08
N LYS A 31 33.02 -53.02 3.04
CA LYS A 31 33.35 -52.91 4.47
C LYS A 31 34.62 -53.68 4.84
N LYS A 32 34.88 -54.84 4.23
CA LYS A 32 36.11 -55.62 4.44
C LYS A 32 37.32 -54.85 3.92
N LEU A 33 37.25 -54.37 2.68
CA LEU A 33 38.28 -53.51 2.09
C LEU A 33 38.53 -52.29 2.98
N ARG A 34 37.48 -51.58 3.39
CA ARG A 34 37.63 -50.43 4.30
C ARG A 34 38.27 -50.76 5.64
N ARG A 35 38.13 -52.00 6.14
CA ARG A 35 38.79 -52.46 7.38
C ARG A 35 40.25 -52.83 7.16
N GLU A 36 40.58 -53.37 5.99
CA GLU A 36 41.94 -53.74 5.58
C GLU A 36 42.81 -52.52 5.29
N TYR A 37 42.23 -51.46 4.70
CA TYR A 37 42.91 -50.20 4.35
C TYR A 37 42.68 -49.08 5.40
N LYS A 38 42.48 -49.44 6.68
CA LYS A 38 42.07 -48.50 7.75
C LYS A 38 43.02 -47.32 8.02
N ASP A 39 44.27 -47.42 7.58
CA ASP A 39 45.35 -46.46 7.85
C ASP A 39 45.77 -45.65 6.62
N GLU A 40 45.15 -45.85 5.45
CA GLU A 40 45.36 -45.00 4.27
C GLU A 40 44.26 -43.91 4.24
N ASP A 41 44.66 -42.65 4.41
CA ASP A 41 43.81 -41.50 4.09
C ASP A 41 43.23 -41.68 2.67
N PRO A 42 41.99 -41.22 2.40
CA PRO A 42 41.38 -41.39 1.07
C PRO A 42 42.27 -40.72 0.01
N GLN A 43 43.05 -41.55 -0.68
CA GLN A 43 43.86 -41.11 -1.81
C GLN A 43 42.95 -40.49 -2.86
N GLU A 44 43.39 -39.35 -3.42
CA GLU A 44 42.73 -38.75 -4.57
C GLU A 44 42.53 -39.82 -5.65
N ILE A 45 41.30 -39.92 -6.17
CA ILE A 45 40.96 -40.92 -7.19
C ILE A 45 41.81 -40.64 -8.42
N ASP A 46 42.69 -41.57 -8.77
CA ASP A 46 43.50 -41.47 -9.97
C ASP A 46 42.58 -41.32 -11.22
N PRO A 47 42.73 -40.21 -11.98
CA PRO A 47 41.85 -39.91 -13.11
C PRO A 47 41.90 -40.96 -14.23
N GLU A 48 43.02 -41.66 -14.41
CA GLU A 48 43.15 -42.73 -15.41
C GLU A 48 42.41 -44.01 -14.97
N THR A 49 42.43 -44.33 -13.68
CA THR A 49 41.63 -45.39 -13.08
C THR A 49 40.12 -45.10 -13.21
N TRP A 50 39.70 -43.85 -12.98
CA TRP A 50 38.30 -43.44 -13.16
C TRP A 50 37.83 -43.55 -14.62
N LYS A 51 38.65 -43.08 -15.58
CA LYS A 51 38.36 -43.24 -17.02
C LYS A 51 38.24 -44.71 -17.41
N THR A 52 39.02 -45.58 -16.78
CA THR A 52 38.96 -47.02 -17.05
C THR A 52 37.71 -47.66 -16.46
N PHE A 53 37.29 -47.25 -15.27
CA PHE A 53 36.05 -47.69 -14.64
C PHE A 53 34.82 -47.34 -15.49
N MET A 54 34.74 -46.11 -15.99
CA MET A 54 33.61 -45.63 -16.81
C MET A 54 33.46 -46.37 -18.15
N LYS A 55 34.49 -47.09 -18.63
CA LYS A 55 34.43 -47.85 -19.89
C LYS A 55 33.66 -49.16 -19.77
N LYS A 56 33.44 -49.69 -18.56
CA LYS A 56 32.85 -51.01 -18.36
C LYS A 56 31.61 -50.93 -17.47
N PRO A 57 30.43 -51.38 -17.94
CA PRO A 57 29.27 -51.52 -17.07
C PRO A 57 29.53 -52.61 -16.03
N VAL A 58 29.10 -52.36 -14.79
CA VAL A 58 29.41 -53.21 -13.63
C VAL A 58 28.36 -54.31 -13.40
N MET A 59 27.14 -54.11 -13.89
CA MET A 59 26.03 -55.05 -13.71
C MET A 59 25.40 -55.35 -15.07
N TYR A 60 25.39 -56.64 -15.42
CA TYR A 60 24.68 -57.14 -16.58
C TYR A 60 23.34 -57.72 -16.14
N VAL A 61 22.31 -57.46 -16.93
CA VAL A 61 20.95 -57.91 -16.68
C VAL A 61 20.79 -59.33 -17.22
N GLU A 62 20.21 -60.23 -16.41
CA GLU A 62 19.89 -61.58 -16.85
C GLU A 62 18.68 -61.58 -17.79
N LYS A 63 18.56 -62.59 -18.66
CA LYS A 63 17.41 -62.69 -19.59
C LYS A 63 16.06 -62.79 -18.88
N SER A 64 16.04 -63.30 -17.65
CA SER A 64 14.86 -63.46 -16.80
C SER A 64 14.57 -62.25 -15.91
N ASP A 65 15.41 -61.21 -15.93
CA ASP A 65 15.25 -60.05 -15.07
C ASP A 65 14.18 -59.10 -15.64
N PRO A 66 13.05 -58.89 -14.93
CA PRO A 66 11.96 -58.05 -15.41
C PRO A 66 12.24 -56.55 -15.28
N ILE A 67 13.48 -56.13 -14.97
CA ILE A 67 13.84 -54.72 -14.71
C ILE A 67 13.40 -53.76 -15.81
N GLY A 68 13.42 -54.18 -17.08
CA GLY A 68 12.98 -53.34 -18.19
C GLY A 68 11.51 -52.97 -18.09
N LEU A 69 10.64 -53.97 -17.88
CA LEU A 69 9.20 -53.77 -17.73
C LEU A 69 8.88 -53.00 -16.45
N SER A 70 9.51 -53.36 -15.33
CA SER A 70 9.30 -52.67 -14.06
C SER A 70 9.70 -51.20 -14.10
N LEU A 71 10.81 -50.86 -14.77
CA LEU A 71 11.25 -49.48 -14.89
C LEU A 71 10.32 -48.67 -15.79
N THR A 72 9.92 -49.22 -16.95
CA THR A 72 9.02 -48.53 -17.86
C THR A 72 7.63 -48.35 -17.25
N ASP A 73 7.13 -49.34 -16.52
CA ASP A 73 5.82 -49.28 -15.88
C ASP A 73 5.78 -48.18 -14.81
N ILE A 74 6.78 -48.15 -13.91
CA ILE A 74 6.91 -47.11 -12.88
C ILE A 74 7.10 -45.73 -13.51
N ASP A 75 7.96 -45.60 -14.53
CA ASP A 75 8.21 -44.31 -15.18
C ASP A 75 6.95 -43.76 -15.86
N VAL A 76 6.22 -44.61 -16.59
CA VAL A 76 4.95 -44.21 -17.24
C VAL A 76 3.88 -43.88 -16.19
N HIS A 77 3.74 -44.68 -15.14
CA HIS A 77 2.79 -44.39 -14.06
C HIS A 77 3.12 -43.06 -13.38
N LEU A 78 4.39 -42.84 -13.02
CA LEU A 78 4.83 -41.62 -12.37
C LEU A 78 4.66 -40.39 -13.28
N GLN A 79 5.03 -40.51 -14.55
CA GLN A 79 4.84 -39.44 -15.53
C GLN A 79 3.35 -39.10 -15.69
N ASN A 80 2.47 -40.10 -15.74
CA ASN A 80 1.04 -39.86 -15.86
C ASN A 80 0.46 -39.20 -14.60
N GLU A 81 0.78 -39.71 -13.40
CA GLU A 81 0.31 -39.13 -12.14
C GLU A 81 0.81 -37.70 -11.97
N THR A 82 2.11 -37.46 -12.15
CA THR A 82 2.68 -36.12 -12.02
C THR A 82 2.18 -35.17 -13.10
N SER A 83 1.98 -35.64 -14.34
CA SER A 83 1.42 -34.81 -15.40
C SER A 83 -0.03 -34.45 -15.13
N LEU A 84 -0.83 -35.36 -14.57
CA LEU A 84 -2.20 -35.07 -14.15
C LEU A 84 -2.21 -34.04 -13.01
N ASP A 85 -1.34 -34.16 -12.01
CA ASP A 85 -1.20 -33.16 -10.95
C ASP A 85 -0.81 -31.78 -11.50
N TRP A 86 0.12 -31.75 -12.45
CA TRP A 86 0.50 -30.51 -13.15
C TRP A 86 -0.64 -29.92 -13.96
N VAL A 87 -1.40 -30.77 -14.66
CA VAL A 87 -2.57 -30.32 -15.41
C VAL A 87 -3.65 -29.84 -14.45
N GLU A 88 -3.92 -30.50 -13.33
CA GLU A 88 -4.89 -30.03 -12.33
C GLU A 88 -4.48 -28.69 -11.71
N LEU A 89 -3.20 -28.52 -11.40
CA LEU A 89 -2.62 -27.26 -10.94
C LEU A 89 -2.79 -26.14 -11.98
N MET A 90 -2.57 -26.46 -13.26
CA MET A 90 -2.66 -25.50 -14.36
C MET A 90 -4.09 -25.27 -14.87
N ALA A 91 -4.99 -26.23 -14.71
CA ALA A 91 -6.29 -26.27 -15.38
C ALA A 91 -7.50 -26.15 -14.46
N GLY A 92 -7.45 -26.54 -13.18
CA GLY A 92 -8.74 -26.76 -12.51
C GLY A 92 -8.84 -26.83 -10.99
N LYS A 93 -7.76 -26.85 -10.20
CA LYS A 93 -7.92 -26.70 -8.74
C LYS A 93 -7.83 -25.25 -8.26
N ASP A 94 -7.04 -24.43 -8.96
CA ASP A 94 -7.06 -22.97 -8.87
C ASP A 94 -7.65 -22.39 -10.17
N MET A 95 -8.96 -22.58 -10.39
CA MET A 95 -9.72 -21.71 -11.31
C MET A 95 -9.48 -20.22 -11.00
N ASP A 96 -9.12 -19.93 -9.75
CA ASP A 96 -8.69 -18.63 -9.27
C ASP A 96 -7.35 -18.19 -9.84
N TYR A 97 -6.32 -19.03 -10.02
CA TYR A 97 -5.00 -18.54 -10.45
C TYR A 97 -5.03 -17.99 -11.88
N ARG A 98 -5.62 -18.71 -12.84
CA ARG A 98 -5.73 -18.21 -14.22
C ARG A 98 -6.75 -17.07 -14.35
N ALA A 99 -7.83 -17.09 -13.57
CA ALA A 99 -8.80 -16.01 -13.53
C ALA A 99 -8.19 -14.73 -12.92
N THR A 100 -7.53 -14.84 -11.77
CA THR A 100 -6.83 -13.72 -11.10
C THR A 100 -5.68 -13.18 -11.94
N LEU A 101 -4.91 -14.03 -12.63
CA LEU A 101 -3.87 -13.57 -13.53
C LEU A 101 -4.47 -12.77 -14.71
N ARG A 102 -5.57 -13.26 -15.28
CA ARG A 102 -6.29 -12.57 -16.35
C ARG A 102 -6.91 -11.26 -15.88
N GLU A 103 -7.47 -11.24 -14.67
CA GLU A 103 -8.02 -10.04 -14.04
C GLU A 103 -6.91 -9.01 -13.75
N SER A 104 -5.79 -9.44 -13.17
CA SER A 104 -4.63 -8.60 -12.90
C SER A 104 -4.06 -7.98 -14.18
N ILE A 105 -3.94 -8.77 -15.25
CA ILE A 105 -3.53 -8.26 -16.57
C ILE A 105 -4.52 -7.21 -17.08
N ASN A 106 -5.83 -7.43 -16.91
CA ASN A 106 -6.85 -6.47 -17.33
C ASN A 106 -6.78 -5.16 -16.52
N ASN A 107 -6.60 -5.26 -15.21
CA ASN A 107 -6.46 -4.11 -14.32
C ASN A 107 -5.20 -3.30 -14.65
N GLN A 108 -4.07 -3.96 -14.89
CA GLN A 108 -2.83 -3.31 -15.32
C GLN A 108 -2.99 -2.61 -16.68
N ARG A 109 -3.71 -3.23 -17.63
CA ARG A 109 -4.01 -2.58 -18.92
C ARG A 109 -4.85 -1.32 -18.76
N ASN A 110 -5.87 -1.36 -17.90
CA ASN A 110 -6.71 -0.20 -17.61
C ASN A 110 -5.89 0.92 -16.94
N LEU A 111 -5.12 0.58 -15.90
CA LEU A 111 -4.22 1.54 -15.26
C LEU A 111 -3.24 2.18 -16.24
N ASN A 112 -2.61 1.38 -17.12
CA ASN A 112 -1.68 1.90 -18.11
C ASN A 112 -2.38 2.83 -19.11
N LYS A 113 -3.63 2.56 -19.47
CA LYS A 113 -4.44 3.42 -20.34
C LYS A 113 -4.76 4.76 -19.64
N ASP A 114 -5.12 4.70 -18.36
CA ASP A 114 -5.42 5.89 -17.56
C ASP A 114 -4.16 6.73 -17.34
N LEU A 115 -3.04 6.10 -17.02
CA LEU A 115 -1.73 6.75 -16.89
C LEU A 115 -1.27 7.36 -18.21
N SER A 116 -1.47 6.68 -19.34
CA SER A 116 -1.16 7.25 -20.66
C SER A 116 -2.05 8.47 -20.96
N SER A 117 -3.30 8.44 -20.50
CA SER A 117 -4.22 9.58 -20.64
C SER A 117 -3.82 10.74 -19.74
N LEU A 118 -3.39 10.45 -18.51
CA LEU A 118 -2.86 11.44 -17.57
C LEU A 118 -1.58 12.07 -18.09
N ILE A 119 -0.63 11.28 -18.59
CA ILE A 119 0.59 11.77 -19.22
C ILE A 119 0.22 12.69 -20.39
N ARG A 120 -0.70 12.28 -21.27
CA ARG A 120 -1.16 13.14 -22.36
C ARG A 120 -1.79 14.44 -21.85
N LEU A 121 -2.58 14.39 -20.77
CA LEU A 121 -3.17 15.59 -20.17
C LEU A 121 -2.13 16.47 -19.48
N LEU A 122 -1.04 15.90 -18.96
CA LEU A 122 0.07 16.63 -18.37
C LEU A 122 1.04 17.17 -19.42
N GLU A 123 1.19 16.52 -20.57
CA GLU A 123 1.94 17.02 -21.73
C GLU A 123 1.15 18.09 -22.48
N GLN A 124 -0.17 17.94 -22.60
CA GLN A 124 -1.07 18.99 -23.11
C GLN A 124 -1.23 20.12 -22.10
N GLY A 125 -1.20 19.76 -20.81
CA GLY A 125 -1.18 20.65 -19.67
C GLY A 125 0.22 21.06 -19.25
N ASP A 126 1.24 20.78 -20.08
CA ASP A 126 2.58 21.34 -19.95
C ASP A 126 2.47 22.82 -20.33
N LEU A 127 1.92 23.56 -19.37
CA LEU A 127 2.60 24.68 -18.78
C LEU A 127 3.17 25.62 -19.83
N GLY A 128 2.24 26.33 -20.49
CA GLY A 128 2.43 27.76 -20.73
C GLY A 128 3.03 28.35 -19.47
N THR A 129 4.34 28.55 -19.50
CA THR A 129 5.20 28.88 -18.37
C THR A 129 5.02 30.34 -17.94
N GLU A 130 3.91 30.96 -18.36
CA GLU A 130 3.58 32.36 -18.16
C GLU A 130 2.51 32.58 -17.07
N GLU A 131 1.78 31.55 -16.61
CA GLU A 131 0.71 31.71 -15.59
C GLU A 131 1.01 31.10 -14.21
N LEU A 132 2.21 30.51 -14.03
CA LEU A 132 2.67 30.00 -12.73
C LEU A 132 2.92 31.10 -11.66
N GLU A 133 2.81 32.38 -12.02
CA GLU A 133 2.84 33.50 -11.06
C GLU A 133 1.64 33.50 -10.10
N ASN A 134 0.57 32.76 -10.40
CA ASN A 134 -0.65 32.73 -9.59
C ASN A 134 -0.89 31.42 -8.84
N ILE A 135 0.15 30.63 -8.51
CA ILE A 135 -0.02 29.68 -7.40
C ILE A 135 -0.01 30.52 -6.12
N PRO A 136 -1.13 30.66 -5.39
CA PRO A 136 -1.11 31.34 -4.11
C PRO A 136 -0.26 30.46 -3.19
N VAL A 137 1.01 30.85 -3.02
CA VAL A 137 1.85 30.34 -1.95
C VAL A 137 1.04 30.53 -0.69
N ALA A 138 0.73 29.42 -0.01
CA ALA A 138 -0.03 29.44 1.24
C ALA A 138 0.69 30.38 2.22
N SER A 139 0.25 31.63 2.25
CA SER A 139 0.87 32.67 3.05
C SER A 139 0.65 32.30 4.51
N ASN A 140 1.67 32.51 5.34
CA ASN A 140 1.60 32.27 6.77
C ASN A 140 0.30 32.88 7.35
N LEU A 141 -0.38 32.15 8.24
CA LEU A 141 -1.62 32.61 8.87
C LEU A 141 -1.45 33.98 9.54
N MET A 142 -0.24 34.28 10.04
CA MET A 142 0.11 35.60 10.57
C MET A 142 0.07 36.70 9.51
N ASP A 143 0.55 36.43 8.31
CA ASP A 143 0.56 37.39 7.20
C ASP A 143 -0.85 37.58 6.64
N GLN A 144 -1.67 36.53 6.61
CA GLN A 144 -3.08 36.64 6.24
C GLN A 144 -3.86 37.48 7.26
N ASN A 145 -3.67 37.20 8.55
CA ASN A 145 -4.31 37.97 9.62
C ASN A 145 -3.88 39.45 9.56
N ARG A 146 -2.59 39.72 9.33
CA ARG A 146 -2.09 41.09 9.13
C ARG A 146 -2.76 41.77 7.93
N LYS A 147 -2.84 41.10 6.77
CA LYS A 147 -3.53 41.63 5.58
C LYS A 147 -5.00 41.92 5.85
N LEU A 148 -5.69 41.09 6.62
CA LEU A 148 -7.09 41.31 7.01
C LEU A 148 -7.24 42.52 7.93
N TRP A 149 -6.35 42.71 8.89
CA TRP A 149 -6.33 43.93 9.72
C TRP A 149 -6.02 45.18 8.90
N ASP A 150 -5.05 45.11 7.98
CA ASP A 150 -4.70 46.22 7.09
C ASP A 150 -5.89 46.57 6.17
N SER A 151 -6.60 45.55 5.66
CA SER A 151 -7.82 45.73 4.86
C SER A 151 -8.98 46.32 5.67
N LEU A 152 -9.15 45.91 6.93
CA LEU A 152 -10.17 46.46 7.82
C LEU A 152 -9.87 47.92 8.15
N GLU A 153 -8.60 48.26 8.38
CA GLU A 153 -8.16 49.63 8.61
C GLU A 153 -8.38 50.50 7.37
N LEU A 154 -8.12 49.98 6.18
CA LEU A 154 -8.39 50.68 4.92
C LEU A 154 -9.90 50.89 4.71
N PHE A 155 -10.72 49.86 4.96
CA PHE A 155 -12.18 49.96 4.87
C PHE A 155 -12.77 51.00 5.85
N THR A 156 -12.27 51.04 7.08
CA THR A 156 -12.72 52.03 8.07
C THR A 156 -12.33 53.46 7.66
N LYS A 157 -11.14 53.64 7.08
CA LYS A 157 -10.62 54.93 6.60
C LYS A 157 -11.33 55.46 5.36
N GLU A 158 -11.69 54.58 4.42
CA GLU A 158 -12.22 54.99 3.12
C GLU A 158 -13.75 54.99 3.07
N VAL A 159 -14.41 54.05 3.76
CA VAL A 159 -15.85 53.80 3.59
C VAL A 159 -16.68 54.20 4.80
N LEU A 160 -16.22 53.93 6.02
CA LEU A 160 -17.04 54.13 7.23
C LEU A 160 -16.96 55.55 7.81
N CYS A 161 -15.77 56.18 7.84
CA CYS A 161 -15.58 57.50 8.45
C CYS A 161 -14.60 58.40 7.70
N LYS A 162 -14.95 59.68 7.53
CA LYS A 162 -14.06 60.70 6.94
C LYS A 162 -13.23 61.46 8.00
N ASP A 163 -13.75 61.63 9.22
CA ASP A 163 -13.10 62.36 10.31
C ASP A 163 -12.11 61.52 11.13
N GLU A 164 -10.87 62.00 11.29
CA GLU A 164 -9.77 61.23 11.89
C GLU A 164 -9.98 60.81 13.35
N LYS A 165 -10.62 61.65 14.17
CA LYS A 165 -10.89 61.32 15.58
C LYS A 165 -11.91 60.19 15.72
N ASN A 166 -12.90 60.16 14.82
CA ASN A 166 -13.93 59.11 14.80
C ASN A 166 -13.38 57.79 14.22
N LYS A 167 -12.35 57.84 13.34
CA LYS A 167 -11.66 56.65 12.82
C LYS A 167 -10.98 55.84 13.93
N ILE A 168 -10.21 56.51 14.81
CA ILE A 168 -9.50 55.84 15.91
C ILE A 168 -10.50 55.21 16.90
N ALA A 169 -11.60 55.91 17.18
CA ALA A 169 -12.67 55.39 18.03
C ALA A 169 -13.34 54.15 17.41
N ILE A 170 -13.60 54.15 16.10
CA ILE A 170 -14.25 53.01 15.42
C ILE A 170 -13.30 51.83 15.22
N ASP A 171 -12.04 52.06 14.87
CA ASP A 171 -11.04 50.99 14.78
C ASP A 171 -10.84 50.32 16.15
N SER A 172 -10.76 51.10 17.23
CA SER A 172 -10.67 50.53 18.58
C SER A 172 -11.93 49.75 18.98
N LEU A 173 -13.12 50.20 18.60
CA LEU A 173 -14.38 49.47 18.81
C LEU A 173 -14.43 48.16 18.00
N LEU A 174 -14.03 48.16 16.73
CA LEU A 174 -13.99 46.96 15.88
C LEU A 174 -12.94 45.95 16.39
N ARG A 175 -11.78 46.43 16.84
CA ARG A 175 -10.78 45.56 17.48
C ARG A 175 -11.31 44.93 18.77
N ARG A 176 -12.09 45.65 19.58
CA ARG A 176 -12.73 45.12 20.79
C ARG A 176 -13.81 44.10 20.44
N LEU A 177 -14.61 44.36 19.41
CA LEU A 177 -15.63 43.42 18.91
C LEU A 177 -15.02 42.11 18.39
N VAL A 178 -13.99 42.18 17.55
CA VAL A 178 -13.33 40.99 16.96
C VAL A 178 -12.56 40.18 18.03
N LYS A 179 -12.10 40.83 19.10
CA LYS A 179 -11.45 40.15 20.25
C LYS A 179 -12.44 39.60 21.28
N PHE A 180 -13.75 39.66 21.02
CA PHE A 180 -14.81 39.22 21.94
C PHE A 180 -14.71 39.86 23.33
N ASP A 181 -14.57 41.18 23.40
CA ASP A 181 -14.55 41.91 24.68
C ASP A 181 -15.89 41.74 25.43
N PRO A 182 -15.90 41.12 26.63
CA PRO A 182 -17.12 40.88 27.40
C PRO A 182 -17.71 42.13 28.07
N LEU A 183 -16.97 43.25 28.08
CA LEU A 183 -17.36 44.50 28.74
C LEU A 183 -17.89 45.57 27.76
N LEU A 184 -18.09 45.21 26.49
CA LEU A 184 -18.54 46.16 25.47
C LEU A 184 -20.04 46.47 25.64
N THR A 185 -20.35 47.73 25.93
CA THR A 185 -21.73 48.20 26.21
C THR A 185 -22.29 49.06 25.08
N ILE A 186 -23.62 49.20 25.00
CA ILE A 186 -24.27 50.11 24.02
C ILE A 186 -23.79 51.57 24.18
N SER A 187 -23.41 52.00 25.39
CA SER A 187 -22.84 53.32 25.66
C SER A 187 -21.57 53.60 24.88
N ASP A 188 -20.74 52.58 24.63
CA ASP A 188 -19.49 52.72 23.87
C ASP A 188 -19.75 53.05 22.39
N PHE A 189 -20.92 52.69 21.86
CA PHE A 189 -21.36 53.03 20.51
C PHE A 189 -22.11 54.38 20.42
N ARG A 190 -22.32 55.07 21.54
CA ARG A 190 -22.98 56.39 21.57
C ARG A 190 -22.00 57.57 21.58
N VAL A 191 -20.70 57.29 21.55
CA VAL A 191 -19.63 58.31 21.61
C VAL A 191 -19.59 59.18 20.36
N SER A 192 -19.99 58.65 19.20
CA SER A 192 -20.04 59.42 17.94
C SER A 192 -21.27 59.03 17.09
N GLN A 193 -21.69 59.92 16.18
CA GLN A 193 -22.83 59.64 15.30
C GLN A 193 -22.53 58.46 14.37
N GLU A 194 -21.27 58.27 14.00
CA GLU A 194 -20.79 57.22 13.11
C GLU A 194 -20.66 55.87 13.81
N SER A 195 -20.23 55.85 15.08
CA SER A 195 -20.25 54.61 15.89
C SER A 195 -21.69 54.12 16.13
N GLY A 196 -22.65 55.03 16.29
CA GLY A 196 -24.08 54.68 16.36
C GLY A 196 -24.65 54.16 15.03
N ARG A 197 -24.14 54.63 13.87
CA ARG A 197 -24.49 54.09 12.55
C ARG A 197 -23.90 52.71 12.33
N LEU A 198 -22.64 52.49 12.76
CA LEU A 198 -21.99 51.20 12.73
C LEU A 198 -22.77 50.18 13.57
N TYR A 199 -23.19 50.55 14.79
CA TYR A 199 -24.02 49.69 15.63
C TYR A 199 -25.34 49.29 14.93
N ARG A 200 -26.03 50.26 14.30
CA ARG A 200 -27.25 49.96 13.52
C ARG A 200 -26.99 49.06 12.32
N LEU A 201 -25.83 49.20 11.67
CA LEU A 201 -25.43 48.37 10.54
C LEU A 201 -25.18 46.93 11.00
N LEU A 202 -24.44 46.76 12.09
CA LEU A 202 -24.15 45.45 12.69
C LEU A 202 -25.43 44.75 13.15
N LEU A 203 -26.37 45.50 13.74
CA LEU A 203 -27.68 44.98 14.13
C LEU A 203 -28.54 44.61 12.92
N LYS A 204 -28.58 45.44 11.88
CA LYS A 204 -29.32 45.14 10.63
C LYS A 204 -28.78 43.94 9.88
N ALA A 205 -27.47 43.73 9.94
CA ALA A 205 -26.80 42.59 9.33
C ALA A 205 -26.89 41.33 10.19
N ASN A 206 -27.54 41.38 11.37
CA ASN A 206 -27.61 40.30 12.35
C ASN A 206 -26.22 39.72 12.66
N LEU A 207 -25.22 40.58 12.88
CA LEU A 207 -23.84 40.14 13.18
C LEU A 207 -23.52 40.22 14.68
N VAL A 208 -24.47 40.72 15.48
CA VAL A 208 -24.27 41.09 16.88
C VAL A 208 -25.49 40.70 17.69
N ASP A 209 -25.24 40.07 18.83
CA ASP A 209 -26.23 39.70 19.84
C ASP A 209 -26.21 40.66 21.04
N LEU A 210 -27.40 40.87 21.59
CA LEU A 210 -27.61 41.67 22.79
C LEU A 210 -27.82 40.74 23.98
N VAL A 211 -26.79 40.64 24.82
CA VAL A 211 -26.87 39.88 26.08
C VAL A 211 -27.28 40.85 27.18
N ILE A 212 -28.55 40.76 27.59
CA ILE A 212 -29.08 41.50 28.75
C ILE A 212 -28.75 40.65 29.99
N GLN A 213 -27.93 41.18 30.90
CA GLN A 213 -27.70 40.52 32.19
C GLN A 213 -29.00 40.49 33.01
N ALA A 214 -29.26 39.36 33.68
CA ALA A 214 -30.47 39.13 34.47
C ALA A 214 -30.58 40.00 35.74
N ASP A 215 -29.52 40.73 36.11
CA ASP A 215 -29.50 41.61 37.28
C ASP A 215 -29.53 43.08 36.85
N ASN A 216 -30.72 43.69 36.97
CA ASN A 216 -31.07 45.13 37.12
C ASN A 216 -30.00 46.21 36.83
N SER A 217 -29.26 46.07 35.72
CA SER A 217 -28.39 47.10 35.16
C SER A 217 -28.90 47.43 33.77
N THR A 218 -29.01 48.71 33.47
CA THR A 218 -29.44 49.24 32.15
C THR A 218 -28.42 48.99 31.04
N ASP A 219 -27.33 48.29 31.34
CA ASP A 219 -26.20 48.10 30.46
C ASP A 219 -26.37 46.80 29.69
N SER A 220 -26.94 46.92 28.50
CA SER A 220 -26.99 45.83 27.54
C SER A 220 -25.59 45.65 26.93
N TYR A 221 -25.06 44.44 26.99
CA TYR A 221 -23.77 44.09 26.40
C TYR A 221 -23.94 43.67 24.95
N VAL A 222 -22.97 44.06 24.13
CA VAL A 222 -22.96 43.88 22.69
C VAL A 222 -21.90 42.83 22.36
N ARG A 223 -22.31 41.65 21.89
CA ARG A 223 -21.39 40.57 21.52
C ARG A 223 -21.46 40.30 20.03
N LEU A 224 -20.31 40.10 19.40
CA LEU A 224 -20.25 39.61 18.02
C LEU A 224 -20.71 38.14 18.01
N ILE A 225 -21.46 37.74 16.98
CA ILE A 225 -21.79 36.32 16.78
C ILE A 225 -20.49 35.54 16.60
N ASP A 226 -20.46 34.33 17.15
CA ASP A 226 -19.31 33.47 17.01
C ASP A 226 -19.26 32.90 15.58
N PHE A 227 -18.32 33.42 14.78
CA PHE A 227 -18.05 32.91 13.43
C PHE A 227 -17.11 31.68 13.44
N THR A 228 -16.65 31.25 14.62
CA THR A 228 -15.76 30.11 14.82
C THR A 228 -16.46 28.88 15.39
N ASP A 229 -17.66 29.05 15.96
CA ASP A 229 -18.48 27.94 16.40
C ASP A 229 -19.03 27.16 15.19
N ASN A 230 -18.49 25.96 14.99
CA ASN A 230 -18.93 24.99 14.00
C ASN A 230 -20.05 24.09 14.55
N ASP A 231 -20.81 24.56 15.53
CA ASP A 231 -21.94 23.81 16.07
C ASP A 231 -23.00 23.63 14.99
N LEU A 232 -22.94 22.44 14.40
CA LEU A 232 -23.72 21.87 13.30
C LEU A 232 -24.96 22.67 12.88
N SER A 233 -24.83 23.36 11.75
CA SER A 233 -25.91 23.54 10.79
C SER A 233 -26.07 22.27 9.95
#